data_AF-A0A6G1ACL4-F1
#
_entry.id   AF-A0A6G1ACL4-F1
#
_cell.length_a   1.000
_cell.length_b   1.000
_cell.length_c   1.000
_cell.angle_alpha   90.00
_cell.angle_beta   90.00
_cell.angle_gamma   90.00
#
_symmetry.space_group_name_H-M   'P 1'
#
loop_
_entity.id
_entity.type
_entity.pdbx_description
1 polymer ?
#
loop_
_entity_poly.entity_id
_entity_poly.type
_entity_poly.pdbx_seq_one_letter_code
_entity_poly.pdbx_strand_id
1 'polypeptide(L)'
;RNERALLQRLQEEMTANELLKTDISSIIEQDFRTIMGKLTAGLEKNVGDIKETMATERMENKNRHEEIKNAINEIHNKLEASNARIEEAERRIRDLEDTIIEKQEADKKRDKLIQEQERRIRELSDTVKRNNIRIIGIPEEEERGKGAEGVLEQIIAENFPDLGKEVNVEIQEAQRTPLRRNLNRSSA
;
A
#
# COMPACT_ATOMS: atom_id res chain seq x y z
N ARG A 1 60.53 55.72 99.02
CA ARG A 1 61.01 54.44 98.44
C ARG A 1 59.85 53.56 97.94
N ASN A 2 58.70 53.52 98.61
CA ASN A 2 57.55 52.66 98.23
C ASN A 2 56.80 53.10 96.96
N GLU A 3 56.70 54.40 96.69
CA GLU A 3 55.92 54.95 95.58
C GLU A 3 56.52 54.67 94.19
N ARG A 4 57.86 54.69 94.08
CA ARG A 4 58.57 54.34 92.83
C ARG A 4 58.40 52.86 92.45
N ALA A 5 58.37 51.97 93.44
CA ALA A 5 58.15 50.54 93.20
C ALA A 5 56.70 50.25 92.77
N LEU A 6 55.73 51.01 93.29
CA LEU A 6 54.33 50.89 92.89
C LEU A 6 54.13 51.37 91.45
N LEU A 7 54.73 52.51 91.08
CA LEU A 7 54.68 53.04 89.71
C LEU A 7 55.35 52.10 88.70
N GLN A 8 56.48 51.48 89.07
CA GLN A 8 57.15 50.51 88.21
C GLN A 8 56.29 49.26 87.98
N ARG A 9 55.64 48.72 89.03
CA ARG A 9 54.69 47.60 88.89
C ARG A 9 53.48 47.96 88.02
N LEU A 10 52.94 49.16 88.17
CA LEU A 10 51.82 49.63 87.37
C LEU A 10 52.21 49.74 85.88
N GLN A 11 53.44 50.18 85.59
CA GLN A 11 53.97 50.28 84.24
C GLN A 11 54.24 48.90 83.63
N GLU A 12 54.78 47.96 84.41
CA GLU A 12 54.94 46.55 84.01
C GLU A 12 53.59 45.89 83.70
N GLU A 13 52.56 46.11 84.52
CA GLU A 13 51.19 45.62 84.26
C GLU A 13 50.56 46.23 83.02
N MET A 14 50.74 47.54 82.78
CA MET A 14 50.29 48.19 81.55
C MET A 14 50.94 47.57 80.31
N THR A 15 52.25 47.34 80.38
CA THR A 15 53.01 46.75 79.26
C THR A 15 52.60 45.29 79.00
N ALA A 16 52.37 44.51 80.07
CA ALA A 16 51.89 43.13 79.97
C ALA A 16 50.48 43.04 79.36
N ASN A 17 49.57 43.95 79.73
CA ASN A 17 48.23 44.02 79.15
C ASN A 17 48.25 44.42 77.66
N GLU A 18 49.16 45.30 77.25
CA GLU A 18 49.36 45.64 75.83
C GLU A 18 49.87 44.44 75.04
N LEU A 19 50.83 43.67 75.59
CA LEU A 19 51.30 42.42 74.98
C LEU A 19 50.16 41.41 74.80
N LEU A 20 49.40 41.16 75.88
CA LEU A 20 48.26 40.23 75.88
C LEU A 20 47.18 40.62 74.86
N LYS A 21 46.87 41.92 74.76
CA LYS A 21 45.92 42.44 73.77
C LYS A 21 46.41 42.20 72.34
N THR A 22 47.70 42.37 72.11
CA THR A 22 48.33 42.16 70.80
C THR A 22 48.33 40.69 70.42
N ASP A 23 48.64 39.79 71.37
CA ASP A 23 48.61 38.34 71.18
C ASP A 23 47.19 37.84 70.88
N ILE A 24 46.18 38.30 71.62
CA ILE A 24 44.76 37.95 71.37
C ILE A 24 44.33 38.41 69.97
N SER A 25 44.69 39.64 69.57
CA SER A 25 44.38 40.16 68.24
C SER A 25 45.04 39.32 67.13
N SER A 26 46.29 38.93 67.33
CA SER A 26 47.05 38.08 66.39
C SER A 26 46.38 36.71 66.20
N ILE A 27 45.97 36.07 67.30
CA ILE A 27 45.29 34.76 67.27
C ILE A 27 43.95 34.86 66.52
N ILE A 28 43.13 35.87 66.81
CA ILE A 28 41.82 36.07 66.15
C ILE A 28 42.01 36.29 64.64
N GLU A 29 42.99 37.09 64.24
CA GLU A 29 43.29 37.31 62.81
C GLU A 29 43.77 36.03 62.13
N GLN A 30 44.56 35.20 62.81
CA GLN A 30 45.03 33.92 62.28
C GLN A 30 43.86 32.93 62.10
N ASP A 31 42.96 32.85 63.07
CA ASP A 31 41.76 32.00 63.00
C ASP A 31 40.83 32.47 61.87
N PHE A 32 40.58 33.77 61.76
CA PHE A 32 39.79 34.33 60.67
C PHE A 32 40.42 34.02 59.31
N ARG A 33 41.75 34.22 59.15
CA ARG A 33 42.47 33.86 57.93
C ARG A 33 42.33 32.38 57.60
N THR A 34 42.41 31.51 58.59
CA THR A 34 42.28 30.06 58.42
C THR A 34 40.86 29.68 57.96
N ILE A 35 39.83 30.25 58.59
CA ILE A 35 38.42 30.01 58.22
C ILE A 35 38.18 30.51 56.79
N MET A 36 38.59 31.73 56.47
CA MET A 36 38.44 32.31 55.13
C MET A 36 39.17 31.47 54.07
N GLY A 37 40.41 31.03 54.35
CA GLY A 37 41.16 30.18 53.43
C GLY A 37 40.45 28.86 53.13
N LYS A 38 39.87 28.20 54.15
CA LYS A 38 39.07 26.98 53.96
C LYS A 38 37.80 27.24 53.14
N LEU A 39 37.11 28.35 53.39
CA LEU A 39 35.91 28.74 52.66
C LEU A 39 36.21 29.02 51.18
N THR A 40 37.27 29.80 50.90
CA THR A 40 37.69 30.11 49.54
C THR A 40 38.11 28.84 48.78
N ALA A 41 38.91 27.97 49.39
CA ALA A 41 39.30 26.70 48.77
C ALA A 41 38.10 25.78 48.48
N GLY A 42 37.12 25.74 49.39
CA GLY A 42 35.88 24.98 49.18
C GLY A 42 35.04 25.52 48.02
N LEU A 43 34.93 26.84 47.90
CA LEU A 43 34.24 27.49 46.78
C LEU A 43 34.97 27.26 45.46
N GLU A 44 36.29 27.41 45.43
CA GLU A 44 37.12 27.16 44.24
C GLU A 44 36.96 25.72 43.74
N LYS A 45 36.97 24.74 44.65
CA LYS A 45 36.72 23.34 44.31
C LYS A 45 35.33 23.15 43.72
N ASN A 46 34.28 23.64 44.39
CA ASN A 46 32.90 23.49 43.92
C ASN A 46 32.70 24.13 42.54
N VAL A 47 33.28 25.32 42.30
CA VAL A 47 33.23 25.99 40.98
C VAL A 47 34.00 25.19 39.93
N GLY A 48 35.13 24.59 40.30
CA GLY A 48 35.89 23.68 39.45
C GLY A 48 35.06 22.47 39.02
N ASP A 49 34.45 21.78 39.99
CA ASP A 49 33.63 20.58 39.76
C ASP A 49 32.41 20.93 38.87
N ILE A 50 31.72 22.05 39.14
CA ILE A 50 30.60 22.52 38.30
C ILE A 50 31.06 22.84 36.87
N LYS A 51 32.22 23.47 36.72
CA LYS A 51 32.75 23.83 35.40
C LYS A 51 33.07 22.58 34.58
N GLU A 52 33.62 21.54 35.22
CA GLU A 52 33.92 20.27 34.57
C GLU A 52 32.64 19.53 34.16
N THR A 53 31.67 19.39 35.07
CA THR A 53 30.38 18.75 34.75
C THR A 53 29.67 19.48 33.61
N MET A 54 29.57 20.82 33.66
CA MET A 54 28.99 21.61 32.58
C MET A 54 29.72 21.43 31.24
N ALA A 55 31.05 21.29 31.25
CA ALA A 55 31.82 21.06 30.02
C ALA A 55 31.51 19.68 29.41
N THR A 56 31.39 18.64 30.24
CA THR A 56 31.04 17.28 29.81
C THR A 56 29.61 17.23 29.24
N GLU A 57 28.62 17.76 29.96
CA GLU A 57 27.22 17.81 29.50
C GLU A 57 27.07 18.61 28.21
N ARG A 58 27.81 19.72 28.07
CA ARG A 58 27.81 20.52 26.84
C ARG A 58 28.35 19.73 25.65
N MET A 59 29.41 18.95 25.85
CA MET A 59 29.97 18.11 24.79
C MET A 59 28.99 17.00 24.40
N GLU A 60 28.40 16.30 25.38
CA GLU A 60 27.39 15.27 25.11
C GLU A 60 26.17 15.81 24.37
N ASN A 61 25.65 16.96 24.79
CA ASN A 61 24.51 17.59 24.13
C ASN A 61 24.84 18.00 22.70
N LYS A 62 26.08 18.45 22.43
CA LYS A 62 26.53 18.75 21.07
C LYS A 62 26.57 17.50 20.20
N ASN A 63 27.06 16.38 20.73
CA ASN A 63 27.10 15.10 20.01
C ASN A 63 25.67 14.59 19.71
N ARG A 64 24.78 14.59 20.71
CA ARG A 64 23.36 14.23 20.53
C ARG A 64 22.67 15.12 19.50
N HIS A 65 22.99 16.42 19.50
CA HIS A 65 22.42 17.34 18.51
C HIS A 65 22.85 17.00 17.08
N GLU A 66 24.12 16.63 16.86
CA GLU A 66 24.60 16.25 15.53
C GLU A 66 23.98 14.91 15.07
N GLU A 67 23.82 13.95 15.98
CA GLU A 67 23.13 12.68 15.68
C GLU A 67 21.66 12.92 15.25
N ILE A 68 20.93 13.76 16.00
CA ILE A 68 19.54 14.12 15.67
C ILE A 68 19.47 14.80 14.30
N LYS A 69 20.39 15.73 14.02
CA LYS A 69 20.46 16.44 12.74
C LYS A 69 20.70 15.48 11.58
N ASN A 70 21.60 14.52 11.74
CA ASN A 70 21.86 13.49 10.73
C ASN A 70 20.63 12.61 10.50
N ALA A 71 19.96 12.17 11.57
CA ALA A 71 18.73 11.38 11.48
C ALA A 71 17.60 12.15 10.76
N ILE A 72 17.45 13.45 11.03
CA ILE A 72 16.47 14.31 10.34
C ILE A 72 16.77 14.36 8.84
N ASN A 73 18.03 14.54 8.45
CA ASN A 73 18.43 14.57 7.03
C ASN A 73 18.16 13.24 6.33
N GLU A 74 18.42 12.10 6.98
CA GLU A 74 18.09 10.80 6.43
C GLU A 74 16.58 10.60 6.22
N ILE A 75 15.77 11.02 7.20
CA ILE A 75 14.31 10.97 7.11
C ILE A 75 13.84 11.85 5.94
N HIS A 76 14.38 13.06 5.82
CA HIS A 76 14.04 13.99 4.75
C HIS A 76 14.32 13.39 3.36
N ASN A 77 15.52 12.84 3.15
CA ASN A 77 15.88 12.22 1.87
C ASN A 77 14.99 11.00 1.54
N LYS A 78 14.65 10.18 2.54
CA LYS A 78 13.73 9.04 2.35
C LYS A 78 12.31 9.52 2.02
N LEU A 79 11.86 10.61 2.62
CA LEU A 79 10.56 11.21 2.35
C LEU A 79 10.50 11.75 0.91
N GLU A 80 11.52 12.47 0.45
CA GLU A 80 11.61 12.96 -0.92
C GLU A 80 11.59 11.80 -1.93
N ALA A 81 12.38 10.75 -1.68
CA ALA A 81 12.39 9.56 -2.52
C ALA A 81 11.02 8.85 -2.55
N SER A 82 10.31 8.81 -1.42
CA SER A 82 8.96 8.26 -1.34
C SER A 82 7.96 9.11 -2.14
N ASN A 83 8.03 10.44 -2.02
CA ASN A 83 7.14 11.35 -2.75
C ASN A 83 7.33 11.19 -4.26
N ALA A 84 8.56 11.15 -4.76
CA ALA A 84 8.83 10.93 -6.18
C ALA A 84 8.25 9.59 -6.69
N ARG A 85 8.31 8.53 -5.87
CA ARG A 85 7.69 7.24 -6.22
C ARG A 85 6.17 7.29 -6.24
N ILE A 86 5.56 8.07 -5.34
CA ILE A 86 4.10 8.27 -5.29
C ILE A 86 3.64 9.04 -6.53
N GLU A 87 4.30 10.15 -6.87
CA GLU A 87 3.97 10.94 -8.07
C GLU A 87 4.05 10.10 -9.35
N GLU A 88 5.07 9.23 -9.45
CA GLU A 88 5.19 8.30 -10.56
C GLU A 88 4.06 7.26 -10.60
N ALA A 89 3.71 6.69 -9.44
CA ALA A 89 2.58 5.75 -9.35
C ALA A 89 1.26 6.42 -9.74
N GLU A 90 1.03 7.67 -9.32
CA GLU A 90 -0.16 8.45 -9.67
C GLU A 90 -0.24 8.77 -11.17
N ARG A 91 0.89 9.05 -11.84
CA ARG A 91 0.92 9.19 -13.31
C ARG A 91 0.53 7.88 -13.98
N ARG A 92 1.15 6.77 -13.59
CA ARG A 92 0.85 5.45 -14.15
C ARG A 92 -0.60 5.03 -13.95
N ILE A 93 -1.19 5.36 -12.80
CA ILE A 93 -2.61 5.08 -12.53
C ILE A 93 -3.49 5.88 -13.49
N ARG A 94 -3.22 7.18 -13.69
CA ARG A 94 -3.97 8.00 -14.66
C ARG A 94 -3.90 7.44 -16.08
N ASP A 95 -2.72 7.08 -16.56
CA ASP A 95 -2.56 6.50 -17.91
C ASP A 95 -3.33 5.18 -18.06
N LEU A 96 -3.38 4.37 -16.99
CA LEU A 96 -4.15 3.13 -16.98
C LEU A 96 -5.66 3.38 -16.95
N GLU A 97 -6.14 4.37 -16.20
CA GLU A 97 -7.55 4.77 -16.17
C GLU A 97 -8.03 5.17 -17.56
N ASP A 98 -7.27 6.00 -18.28
CA ASP A 98 -7.57 6.40 -19.66
C ASP A 98 -7.62 5.17 -20.59
N THR A 99 -6.61 4.30 -20.51
CA THR A 99 -6.56 3.06 -21.31
C THR A 99 -7.75 2.14 -21.05
N ILE A 100 -8.21 2.05 -19.79
CA ILE A 100 -9.37 1.23 -19.43
C ILE A 100 -10.64 1.80 -20.05
N ILE A 101 -10.84 3.12 -20.03
CA ILE A 101 -12.00 3.77 -20.65
C ILE A 101 -12.02 3.49 -22.15
N GLU A 102 -10.90 3.65 -22.85
CA GLU A 102 -10.79 3.36 -24.28
C GLU A 102 -11.13 1.90 -24.61
N LYS A 103 -10.63 0.95 -23.82
CA LYS A 103 -10.94 -0.48 -23.98
C LYS A 103 -12.42 -0.76 -23.78
N GLN A 104 -13.05 -0.19 -22.75
CA GLN A 104 -14.48 -0.35 -22.49
C GLN A 104 -15.33 0.18 -23.65
N GLU A 105 -14.97 1.31 -24.24
CA GLU A 105 -15.67 1.82 -25.43
C GLU A 105 -15.49 0.91 -26.65
N ALA A 106 -14.28 0.40 -26.85
CA ALA A 106 -13.99 -0.53 -27.94
C ALA A 106 -14.77 -1.85 -27.78
N ASP A 107 -14.88 -2.37 -26.56
CA ASP A 107 -15.64 -3.60 -26.27
C ASP A 107 -17.14 -3.39 -26.47
N LYS A 108 -17.70 -2.26 -26.02
CA LYS A 108 -19.10 -1.90 -26.31
C LYS A 108 -19.38 -1.85 -27.82
N LYS A 109 -18.42 -1.39 -28.64
CA LYS A 109 -18.55 -1.40 -30.10
C LYS A 109 -18.51 -2.82 -30.66
N ARG A 110 -17.62 -3.67 -30.16
CA ARG A 110 -17.53 -5.10 -30.55
C ARG A 110 -18.81 -5.86 -30.18
N ASP A 111 -19.37 -5.64 -29.00
CA ASP A 111 -20.60 -6.30 -28.57
C ASP A 111 -21.78 -5.96 -29.48
N LYS A 112 -21.93 -4.69 -29.87
CA LYS A 112 -22.94 -4.28 -30.86
C LYS A 112 -22.74 -4.95 -32.21
N LEU A 113 -21.50 -5.08 -32.67
CA LEU A 113 -21.18 -5.78 -33.91
C LEU A 113 -21.54 -7.26 -33.81
N ILE A 114 -21.20 -7.93 -32.72
CA ILE A 114 -21.53 -9.34 -32.49
C ILE A 114 -23.05 -9.54 -32.52
N GLN A 115 -23.81 -8.71 -31.79
CA GLN A 115 -25.27 -8.80 -31.78
C GLN A 115 -25.89 -8.64 -33.17
N GLU A 116 -25.37 -7.71 -33.97
CA GLU A 116 -25.82 -7.49 -35.35
C GLU A 116 -25.45 -8.67 -36.26
N GLN A 117 -24.24 -9.24 -36.12
CA GLN A 117 -23.84 -10.41 -36.88
C GLN A 117 -24.67 -11.64 -36.51
N GLU A 118 -24.95 -11.86 -35.23
CA GLU A 118 -25.83 -12.95 -34.79
C GLU A 118 -27.24 -12.81 -35.36
N ARG A 119 -27.78 -11.59 -35.39
CA ARG A 119 -29.09 -11.31 -36.01
C ARG A 119 -29.07 -11.65 -37.50
N ARG A 120 -28.05 -11.20 -38.23
CA ARG A 120 -27.90 -11.52 -39.67
C ARG A 120 -27.76 -13.00 -39.93
N ILE A 121 -27.00 -13.73 -39.11
CA ILE A 121 -26.85 -15.19 -39.23
C ILE A 121 -28.19 -15.88 -39.01
N ARG A 122 -28.98 -15.45 -38.03
CA ARG A 122 -30.35 -15.97 -37.82
C ARG A 122 -31.22 -15.72 -39.05
N GLU A 123 -31.26 -14.48 -39.55
CA GLU A 123 -32.06 -14.12 -40.74
C GLU A 123 -31.65 -14.91 -41.99
N LEU A 124 -30.34 -15.09 -42.22
CA LEU A 124 -29.83 -15.91 -43.33
C LEU A 124 -30.17 -17.39 -43.14
N SER A 125 -30.01 -17.93 -41.93
CA SER A 125 -30.41 -19.30 -41.62
C SER A 125 -31.90 -19.53 -41.89
N ASP A 126 -32.76 -18.61 -41.46
CA ASP A 126 -34.20 -18.70 -41.66
C ASP A 126 -34.55 -18.59 -43.15
N THR A 127 -33.84 -17.73 -43.88
CA THR A 127 -34.01 -17.59 -45.34
C THR A 127 -33.63 -18.87 -46.07
N VAL A 128 -32.48 -19.48 -45.72
CA VAL A 128 -32.01 -20.74 -46.33
C VAL A 128 -32.96 -21.90 -46.00
N LYS A 129 -33.56 -21.90 -44.81
CA LYS A 129 -34.48 -22.96 -44.36
C LYS A 129 -35.94 -22.73 -44.73
N ARG A 130 -36.28 -21.60 -45.37
CA ARG A 130 -37.68 -21.19 -45.63
C ARG A 130 -38.50 -22.23 -46.38
N ASN A 131 -37.89 -22.96 -47.31
CA ASN A 131 -38.55 -23.99 -48.12
C ASN A 131 -38.32 -25.41 -47.59
N ASN A 132 -37.65 -25.56 -46.44
CA ASN A 132 -37.31 -26.87 -45.89
C ASN A 132 -38.47 -27.36 -45.00
N ILE A 133 -38.90 -28.60 -45.22
CA ILE A 133 -39.91 -29.27 -44.38
C ILE A 133 -39.21 -30.34 -43.54
N ARG A 134 -39.57 -30.42 -42.25
CA ARG A 134 -39.06 -31.46 -41.34
C ARG A 134 -40.14 -32.48 -41.06
N ILE A 135 -39.91 -33.71 -41.51
CA ILE A 135 -40.79 -34.85 -41.25
C ILE A 135 -40.20 -35.67 -40.10
N ILE A 136 -41.03 -35.99 -39.11
CA ILE A 136 -40.65 -36.72 -37.89
C ILE A 136 -41.50 -37.99 -37.77
N GLY A 137 -41.00 -38.99 -37.04
CA GLY A 137 -41.70 -40.26 -36.82
C GLY A 137 -41.53 -41.31 -37.91
N ILE A 138 -40.70 -41.04 -38.93
CA ILE A 138 -40.36 -42.04 -39.96
C ILE A 138 -39.45 -43.11 -39.33
N PRO A 139 -39.80 -44.41 -39.41
CA PRO A 139 -38.95 -45.49 -38.93
C PRO A 139 -37.57 -45.48 -39.57
N GLU A 140 -36.55 -45.91 -38.82
CA GLU A 140 -35.23 -46.10 -39.39
C GLU A 140 -35.27 -47.29 -40.38
N GLU A 141 -34.74 -47.10 -41.60
CA GLU A 141 -34.73 -48.04 -42.75
C GLU A 141 -35.88 -47.91 -43.76
N GLU A 142 -36.88 -47.07 -43.54
CA GLU A 142 -37.93 -46.83 -44.53
C GLU A 142 -37.37 -46.25 -45.85
N GLU A 143 -36.26 -45.52 -45.78
CA GLU A 143 -35.55 -44.98 -46.94
C GLU A 143 -34.72 -46.04 -47.69
N ARG A 144 -34.59 -47.26 -47.16
CA ARG A 144 -33.72 -48.30 -47.75
C ARG A 144 -34.30 -48.76 -49.09
N GLY A 145 -33.55 -48.56 -50.16
CA GLY A 145 -33.90 -48.98 -51.52
C GLY A 145 -34.63 -47.91 -52.34
N LYS A 146 -35.48 -47.08 -51.72
CA LYS A 146 -36.22 -45.99 -52.40
C LYS A 146 -35.70 -44.58 -52.10
N GLY A 147 -34.76 -44.42 -51.16
CA GLY A 147 -34.22 -43.13 -50.76
C GLY A 147 -35.20 -42.29 -49.94
N ALA A 148 -34.75 -41.12 -49.46
CA ALA A 148 -35.59 -40.19 -48.71
C ALA A 148 -36.68 -39.52 -49.59
N GLU A 149 -36.37 -39.32 -50.88
CA GLU A 149 -37.32 -38.78 -51.86
C GLU A 149 -38.49 -39.75 -52.09
N GLY A 150 -38.21 -41.04 -52.31
CA GLY A 150 -39.26 -42.04 -52.48
C GLY A 150 -40.14 -42.23 -51.25
N VAL A 151 -39.60 -42.03 -50.03
CA VAL A 151 -40.41 -41.98 -48.80
C VAL A 151 -41.36 -40.79 -48.81
N LEU A 152 -40.89 -39.62 -49.23
CA LEU A 152 -41.72 -38.41 -49.32
C LEU A 152 -42.84 -38.57 -50.36
N GLU A 153 -42.54 -39.12 -51.54
CA GLU A 153 -43.53 -39.39 -52.60
C GLU A 153 -44.65 -40.30 -52.09
N GLN A 154 -44.30 -41.37 -51.35
CA GLN A 154 -45.29 -42.26 -50.74
C GLN A 154 -46.17 -41.52 -49.71
N ILE A 155 -45.56 -40.71 -48.84
CA ILE A 155 -46.31 -39.92 -47.84
C ILE A 155 -47.30 -38.97 -48.52
N ILE A 156 -46.90 -38.28 -49.59
CA ILE A 156 -47.77 -37.38 -50.35
C ILE A 156 -48.91 -38.16 -51.00
N ALA A 157 -48.62 -39.29 -51.66
CA ALA A 157 -49.64 -40.09 -52.33
C ALA A 157 -50.69 -40.66 -51.35
N GLU A 158 -50.25 -41.09 -50.16
CA GLU A 158 -51.12 -41.68 -49.14
C GLU A 158 -51.96 -40.63 -48.39
N ASN A 159 -51.40 -39.45 -48.10
CA ASN A 159 -52.05 -38.45 -47.24
C ASN A 159 -52.63 -37.25 -48.00
N PHE A 160 -52.09 -36.91 -49.17
CA PHE A 160 -52.44 -35.72 -49.96
C PHE A 160 -52.59 -36.06 -51.45
N PRO A 161 -53.53 -36.94 -51.83
CA PRO A 161 -53.64 -37.48 -53.18
C PRO A 161 -53.92 -36.41 -54.26
N ASP A 162 -54.51 -35.28 -53.89
CA ASP A 162 -54.78 -34.17 -54.80
C ASP A 162 -53.51 -33.35 -55.10
N LEU A 163 -52.61 -33.22 -54.11
CA LEU A 163 -51.36 -32.50 -54.26
C LEU A 163 -50.42 -33.19 -55.27
N GLY A 164 -50.37 -34.52 -55.25
CA GLY A 164 -49.55 -35.30 -56.17
C GLY A 164 -50.09 -35.37 -57.61
N LYS A 165 -51.34 -34.97 -57.86
CA LYS A 165 -51.96 -34.97 -59.19
C LYS A 165 -51.98 -33.60 -59.85
N GLU A 166 -52.13 -32.54 -59.07
CA GLU A 166 -52.34 -31.17 -59.58
C GLU A 166 -51.07 -30.31 -59.56
N VAL A 167 -50.09 -30.64 -58.71
CA VAL A 167 -48.87 -29.84 -58.53
C VAL A 167 -47.64 -30.72 -58.73
N ASN A 168 -46.79 -30.38 -59.70
CA ASN A 168 -45.47 -31.00 -59.81
C ASN A 168 -44.59 -30.49 -58.67
N VAL A 169 -44.49 -31.25 -57.58
CA VAL A 169 -43.62 -30.93 -56.44
C VAL A 169 -42.17 -31.26 -56.83
N GLU A 170 -41.34 -30.24 -57.01
CA GLU A 170 -39.91 -30.41 -57.25
C GLU A 170 -39.16 -30.49 -55.90
N ILE A 171 -38.46 -31.60 -55.69
CA ILE A 171 -37.60 -31.80 -54.52
C ILE A 171 -36.16 -31.46 -54.92
N GLN A 172 -35.55 -30.49 -54.24
CA GLN A 172 -34.15 -30.14 -54.50
C GLN A 172 -33.17 -31.10 -53.80
N GLU A 173 -33.47 -31.48 -52.56
CA GLU A 173 -32.68 -32.42 -51.77
C GLU A 173 -33.57 -33.01 -50.67
N ALA A 174 -33.50 -34.33 -50.45
CA ALA A 174 -34.09 -34.98 -49.28
C ALA A 174 -33.06 -35.84 -48.55
N GLN A 175 -32.96 -35.66 -47.23
CA GLN A 175 -32.01 -36.39 -46.41
C GLN A 175 -32.49 -36.54 -44.97
N ARG A 176 -32.04 -37.62 -44.32
CA ARG A 176 -32.25 -37.81 -42.88
C ARG A 176 -31.26 -36.95 -42.10
N THR A 177 -31.75 -36.31 -41.03
CA THR A 177 -30.92 -35.52 -40.11
C THR A 177 -30.98 -36.09 -38.70
N PRO A 178 -29.83 -36.43 -38.07
CA PRO A 178 -28.46 -36.32 -38.62
C PRO A 178 -28.18 -37.39 -39.70
N LEU A 179 -27.29 -37.11 -40.66
CA LEU A 179 -26.95 -38.04 -41.75
C LEU A 179 -26.44 -39.40 -41.27
N ARG A 180 -25.78 -39.43 -40.10
CA ARG A 180 -25.23 -40.65 -39.53
C ARG A 180 -26.18 -41.20 -38.47
N ARG A 181 -26.59 -42.46 -38.65
CA ARG A 181 -27.32 -43.25 -37.64
C ARG A 181 -26.46 -43.36 -36.39
N ASN A 182 -26.99 -42.95 -35.26
CA ASN A 182 -26.34 -43.18 -33.98
C ASN A 182 -26.74 -44.58 -33.47
N LEU A 183 -25.87 -45.56 -33.67
CA LEU A 183 -26.09 -46.96 -33.26
C LEU A 183 -26.26 -47.13 -31.74
N ASN A 184 -25.88 -46.12 -30.94
CA ASN A 184 -26.02 -46.14 -29.48
C ASN A 184 -27.35 -45.52 -29.00
N ARG A 185 -28.22 -45.08 -29.91
CA ARG A 185 -29.54 -44.54 -29.55
C ARG A 185 -30.52 -45.72 -29.47
N SER A 186 -31.08 -45.98 -28.30
CA SER A 186 -32.11 -47.01 -28.15
C SER A 186 -33.31 -46.65 -29.03
N SER A 187 -33.69 -47.53 -29.94
CA SER A 187 -34.98 -47.46 -30.64
C SER A 187 -36.07 -47.67 -29.58
N ALA A 188 -36.83 -46.62 -29.28
CA ALA A 188 -38.04 -46.72 -28.46
C ALA A 188 -39.19 -47.28 -29.28
#